data_AF-A0A6B3CUL8-F1
#
_entry.id   AF-A0A6B3CUL8-F1
#
_cell.length_a   1.000
_cell.length_b   1.000
_cell.length_c   1.000
_cell.angle_alpha   90.00
_cell.angle_beta   90.00
_cell.angle_gamma   90.00
#
_symmetry.space_group_name_H-M   'P 1'
#
loop_
_entity.id
_entity.type
_entity.pdbx_description
1 polymer ?
#
loop_
_entity_poly.entity_id
_entity_poly.type
_entity_poly.pdbx_seq_one_letter_code
_entity_poly.pdbx_strand_id
1 'polypeptide(L)'
;GWGEDLRSYRYVREWSGRGASTASQTGWALMALLAAGERESTAVRRGVEWLAATQREDGSWDEPHFTGTGFPWDFSINYHLYRQV
;
A
#
# COMPACT_ATOMS: atom_id res chain seq x y z
N GLY A 1 -3.11 5.56 -5.16
CA GLY A 1 -2.05 4.58 -4.91
C GLY A 1 -2.65 3.20 -5.06
N TRP A 2 -2.11 2.24 -4.31
CA TRP A 2 -2.65 0.90 -4.14
C TRP A 2 -2.97 0.65 -2.67
N GLY A 3 -3.88 -0.28 -2.45
CA GLY A 3 -4.20 -0.75 -1.11
C GLY A 3 -4.99 -2.04 -1.14
N GLU A 4 -4.83 -2.83 -0.10
CA GLU A 4 -5.51 -4.10 0.09
C GLU A 4 -6.02 -4.18 1.53
N ASP A 5 -7.31 -4.40 1.66
CA ASP A 5 -8.01 -4.49 2.94
C ASP A 5 -7.85 -5.88 3.55
N LEU A 6 -7.85 -5.98 4.88
CA LEU A 6 -7.78 -7.24 5.63
C LEU A 6 -8.86 -8.25 5.21
N ARG A 7 -9.98 -7.78 4.66
CA ARG A 7 -11.02 -8.63 4.05
C ARG A 7 -10.48 -9.56 2.96
N SER A 8 -9.34 -9.24 2.34
CA SER A 8 -8.70 -10.11 1.34
C SER A 8 -8.34 -11.50 1.88
N TYR A 9 -8.13 -11.65 3.20
CA TYR A 9 -7.87 -12.94 3.82
C TYR A 9 -9.08 -13.90 3.81
N ARG A 10 -10.30 -13.38 3.93
CA ARG A 10 -11.53 -14.22 3.91
C ARG A 10 -12.26 -14.21 2.59
N TYR A 11 -12.24 -13.09 1.90
CA TYR A 11 -13.07 -12.83 0.73
C TYR A 11 -12.15 -12.55 -0.47
N VAL A 12 -11.32 -13.54 -0.77
CA VAL A 12 -10.23 -13.44 -1.76
C VAL A 12 -10.75 -12.96 -3.13
N ARG A 13 -11.90 -13.47 -3.58
CA ARG A 13 -12.45 -13.11 -4.89
C ARG A 13 -12.87 -11.65 -4.99
N GLU A 14 -13.38 -11.10 -3.91
CA GLU A 14 -13.96 -9.75 -3.88
C GLU A 14 -12.92 -8.69 -3.48
N TRP A 15 -11.93 -9.07 -2.66
CA TRP A 15 -11.03 -8.15 -1.95
C TRP A 15 -9.54 -8.29 -2.26
N SER A 16 -9.09 -9.30 -3.02
CA SER A 16 -7.68 -9.37 -3.42
C SER A 16 -7.22 -8.10 -4.13
N GLY A 17 -6.17 -7.49 -3.59
CA GLY A 17 -5.60 -6.22 -4.09
C GLY A 17 -6.56 -5.04 -4.05
N ARG A 18 -7.60 -5.06 -3.20
CA ARG A 18 -8.62 -4.00 -3.10
C ARG A 18 -8.72 -3.46 -1.69
N GLY A 19 -8.68 -2.14 -1.58
CA GLY A 19 -8.74 -1.41 -0.32
C GLY A 19 -8.50 0.08 -0.54
N ALA A 20 -8.63 0.87 0.53
CA ALA A 20 -8.18 2.26 0.51
C ALA A 20 -6.68 2.31 0.25
N SER A 21 -6.21 3.27 -0.56
CA SER A 21 -4.78 3.40 -0.82
C SER A 21 -4.02 3.71 0.47
N THR A 22 -2.88 3.04 0.66
CA THR A 22 -1.97 3.25 1.80
C THR A 22 -0.57 3.55 1.27
N ALA A 23 0.25 4.24 2.07
CA ALA A 23 1.60 4.61 1.67
C ALA A 23 2.46 3.36 1.47
N SER A 24 2.44 2.45 2.44
CA SER A 24 3.20 1.20 2.40
C SER A 24 2.83 0.30 1.22
N GLN A 25 1.53 0.04 0.99
CA GLN A 25 1.09 -0.82 -0.11
C GLN A 25 1.32 -0.17 -1.49
N THR A 26 1.24 1.17 -1.57
CA THR A 26 1.65 1.88 -2.79
C THR A 26 3.15 1.73 -3.05
N GLY A 27 3.98 1.81 -2.00
CA GLY A 27 5.41 1.53 -2.08
C GLY A 27 5.71 0.11 -2.58
N TRP A 28 5.01 -0.91 -2.06
CA TRP A 28 5.17 -2.30 -2.51
C TRP A 28 4.82 -2.49 -3.99
N ALA A 29 3.69 -1.92 -4.43
CA ALA A 29 3.28 -1.99 -5.83
C ALA A 29 4.31 -1.30 -6.76
N LEU A 30 4.84 -0.14 -6.35
CA LEU A 30 5.89 0.56 -7.09
C LEU A 30 7.18 -0.26 -7.17
N MET A 31 7.63 -0.86 -6.07
CA MET A 31 8.82 -1.72 -6.08
C MET A 31 8.64 -2.90 -7.05
N ALA A 32 7.46 -3.54 -7.06
CA ALA A 32 7.18 -4.64 -7.98
C ALA A 32 7.20 -4.18 -9.45
N LEU A 33 6.55 -3.07 -9.79
CA LEU A 33 6.53 -2.52 -11.15
C LEU A 33 7.94 -2.11 -11.62
N LEU A 34 8.71 -1.45 -10.77
CA LEU A 34 10.08 -1.05 -11.09
C LEU A 34 10.98 -2.28 -11.30
N ALA A 35 10.84 -3.32 -10.47
CA ALA A 35 11.58 -4.57 -10.63
C ALA A 35 11.21 -5.31 -11.93
N ALA A 36 9.96 -5.16 -12.39
CA ALA A 36 9.50 -5.71 -13.67
C ALA A 36 9.94 -4.89 -14.91
N GLY A 37 10.63 -3.76 -14.73
CA GLY A 37 11.06 -2.89 -15.83
C GLY A 37 10.00 -1.87 -16.29
N GLU A 38 8.88 -1.75 -15.58
CA GLU A 38 7.73 -0.89 -15.94
C GLU A 38 7.93 0.58 -15.53
N ARG A 39 9.18 1.06 -15.50
CA ARG A 39 9.55 2.40 -15.00
C ARG A 39 8.77 3.52 -15.67
N GLU A 40 8.66 3.46 -16.99
CA GLU A 40 8.01 4.50 -17.81
C GLU A 40 6.48 4.30 -17.90
N SER A 41 5.92 3.34 -17.16
CA SER A 41 4.49 3.07 -17.20
C SER A 41 3.69 4.20 -16.57
N THR A 42 2.49 4.42 -17.11
CA THR A 42 1.52 5.37 -16.50
C THR A 42 1.15 4.94 -15.08
N ALA A 43 1.19 3.65 -14.76
CA ALA A 43 0.95 3.14 -13.42
C ALA A 43 1.99 3.65 -12.42
N VAL A 44 3.29 3.49 -12.73
CA VAL A 44 4.38 3.99 -11.88
C VAL A 44 4.26 5.49 -11.65
N ARG A 45 4.07 6.27 -12.72
CA ARG A 45 3.89 7.73 -12.62
C ARG A 45 2.76 8.11 -11.65
N ARG A 46 1.58 7.51 -11.81
CA ARG A 46 0.42 7.77 -10.94
C ARG A 46 0.64 7.32 -9.50
N GLY A 47 1.42 6.28 -9.28
CA GLY A 47 1.82 5.82 -7.94
C GLY A 47 2.68 6.85 -7.22
N VAL A 48 3.72 7.34 -7.90
CA VAL A 48 4.62 8.38 -7.38
C VAL A 48 3.86 9.69 -7.12
N GLU A 49 3.02 10.12 -8.07
CA GLU A 49 2.17 11.30 -7.90
C GLU A 49 1.25 11.18 -6.68
N TRP A 50 0.67 10.00 -6.43
CA TRP A 50 -0.18 9.79 -5.26
C TRP A 50 0.61 9.88 -3.95
N LEU A 51 1.82 9.29 -3.88
CA LEU A 51 2.67 9.42 -2.69
C LEU A 51 3.05 10.89 -2.43
N ALA A 52 3.50 11.62 -3.46
CA ALA A 52 3.83 13.03 -3.33
C ALA A 52 2.62 13.89 -2.89
N ALA A 53 1.44 13.63 -3.46
CA ALA A 53 0.22 14.37 -3.14
C ALA A 53 -0.37 14.05 -1.75
N THR A 54 0.02 12.94 -1.13
CA THR A 54 -0.48 12.49 0.18
C THR A 54 0.56 12.60 1.30
N GLN A 55 1.76 13.05 0.97
CA GLN A 55 2.78 13.36 1.96
C GLN A 55 2.33 14.57 2.78
N ARG A 56 2.53 14.50 4.10
CA ARG A 56 2.26 15.59 5.02
C ARG A 56 3.40 16.61 4.99
N GLU A 57 3.14 17.79 5.55
CA GLU A 57 4.14 18.88 5.60
C GLU A 57 5.43 18.50 6.33
N ASP A 58 5.35 17.58 7.30
CA ASP A 58 6.51 17.06 8.05
C ASP A 58 7.28 15.95 7.30
N GLY A 59 6.88 15.66 6.05
CA GLY A 59 7.47 14.61 5.22
C GLY A 59 6.93 13.21 5.50
N SER A 60 6.02 13.05 6.46
CA SER A 60 5.45 11.77 6.85
C SER A 60 4.20 11.41 6.02
N TRP A 61 3.75 10.15 6.09
CA TRP A 61 2.41 9.75 5.61
C TRP A 61 1.50 9.34 6.76
N ASP A 62 0.20 9.57 6.57
CA ASP A 62 -0.82 8.94 7.41
C ASP A 62 -1.21 7.57 6.86
N GLU A 63 -1.40 6.61 7.76
CA GLU A 63 -1.85 5.26 7.42
C GLU A 63 -2.72 4.72 8.56
N PRO A 64 -4.06 4.93 8.49
CA PRO A 64 -4.98 4.46 9.52
C PRO A 64 -5.34 2.97 9.38
N HIS A 65 -4.98 2.33 8.26
CA HIS A 65 -5.26 0.93 7.99
C HIS A 65 -4.08 0.04 8.39
N PHE A 66 -4.38 -1.16 8.88
CA PHE A 66 -3.36 -2.17 9.14
C PHE A 66 -2.89 -2.80 7.84
N THR A 67 -1.58 -2.86 7.64
CA THR A 67 -0.95 -3.48 6.46
C THR A 67 -0.03 -4.65 6.83
N GLY A 68 0.17 -4.91 8.12
CA GLY A 68 0.87 -6.09 8.64
C GLY A 68 -0.09 -7.19 9.11
N THR A 69 0.35 -8.43 8.97
CA THR A 69 -0.41 -9.62 9.38
C THR A 69 0.41 -10.47 10.34
N GLY A 70 -0.19 -10.83 11.47
CA GLY A 70 0.36 -11.87 12.35
C GLY A 70 -0.28 -13.21 12.07
N PHE A 71 -1.61 -13.31 12.25
CA PHE A 71 -2.40 -14.49 11.89
C PHE A 71 -3.47 -14.08 10.87
N PRO A 72 -3.49 -14.64 9.65
CA PRO A 72 -4.47 -14.30 8.61
C PRO A 72 -5.90 -14.24 9.15
N TRP A 73 -6.60 -13.12 8.91
CA TRP A 73 -7.92 -12.77 9.45
C TRP A 73 -8.01 -12.59 10.97
N ASP A 74 -7.36 -13.42 11.78
CA ASP A 74 -7.56 -13.45 13.22
C ASP A 74 -6.74 -12.39 13.99
N PHE A 75 -5.62 -11.92 13.43
CA PHE A 75 -4.76 -10.94 14.08
C PHE A 75 -3.91 -10.10 13.09
N SER A 76 -4.08 -8.78 13.15
CA SER A 76 -3.36 -7.80 12.32
C SER A 76 -2.37 -6.98 13.14
N ILE A 77 -1.26 -6.59 12.52
CA ILE A 77 -0.16 -5.86 13.15
C ILE A 77 -0.02 -4.49 12.50
N ASN A 78 0.06 -3.44 13.31
CA ASN A 78 0.42 -2.10 12.84
C ASN A 78 1.93 -1.93 12.94
N TYR A 79 2.64 -2.13 11.83
CA TYR A 79 4.04 -1.74 11.74
C TYR A 79 4.11 -0.23 11.50
N HIS A 80 4.18 0.55 12.57
CA HIS A 80 4.07 2.01 12.52
C HIS A 80 5.00 2.70 11.51
N LEU A 81 6.19 2.12 11.28
CA LEU A 81 7.20 2.68 10.38
C LEU A 81 6.98 2.34 8.90
N TYR A 82 6.11 1.38 8.54
CA TYR A 82 5.89 1.00 7.13
C TYR A 82 5.42 2.15 6.25
N ARG A 83 4.72 3.12 6.83
CA ARG A 83 4.29 4.33 6.11
C ARG A 83 5.44 5.31 5.81
N GLN A 84 6.66 5.06 6.32
CA GLN A 84 7.83 5.95 6.20
C GLN A 84 9.02 5.32 5.47
N VAL A 85 9.07 3.99 5.32
CA VAL A 85 10.24 3.22 4.86
C VAL A 85 9.99 2.47 3.56
#